data_AF-A0AAE0GZE0-F1
#
_entry.id   AF-A0AAE0GZE0-F1
#
_cell.length_a   1.000
_cell.length_b   1.000
_cell.length_c   1.000
_cell.angle_alpha   90.00
_cell.angle_beta   90.00
_cell.angle_gamma   90.00
#
_symmetry.space_group_name_H-M   'P 1'
#
loop_
_entity.id
_entity.type
_entity.pdbx_description
1 polymer ?
#
loop_
_entity_poly.entity_id
_entity_poly.type
_entity_poly.pdbx_seq_one_letter_code
_entity_poly.pdbx_strand_id
1 'polypeptide(L)'
;MCLSAPPVRLAALASCLDVTCEFLTIRVNCIHVLPQRKKFQWMTRVLGASSSPGDLTNLGLREWRKEEAGHDNENHAREERIVDTTTHARLGVAGRVATWMGLLATLFTAVTTQAFPLLRLFAVAYILWSATEFYYHRNAMHAPAKSVFRKYFNHHCKLHFIHHIDTASDMSLRDGFDEHAVYFHYRVTAYASVISAVLLSAINYVFNMGAPMWGAALVSVGLALTHGTMWNTMHAGCHNLSIDIRGGLPALKEYPRNNFFVKWVERNHTAHHVMRGHLCNYNIVFPLFDHLYGTYFYKLPVVVKQEVVSESVAA
;
A
#
# COMPACT_ATOMS: atom_id res chain seq x y z
N MET A 1 4.87 -33.50 -41.12
CA MET A 1 4.20 -34.13 -39.97
C MET A 1 3.55 -33.04 -39.13
N CYS A 2 2.23 -32.87 -39.24
CA CYS A 2 1.46 -31.96 -38.37
C CYS A 2 1.10 -32.73 -37.10
N LEU A 3 1.73 -32.38 -35.97
CA LEU A 3 1.37 -32.93 -34.66
C LEU A 3 0.18 -32.14 -34.12
N SER A 4 -1.01 -32.69 -34.26
CA SER A 4 -2.21 -32.24 -33.56
C SER A 4 -2.07 -32.47 -32.06
N ALA A 5 -2.08 -31.40 -31.26
CA ALA A 5 -2.09 -31.50 -29.80
C ALA A 5 -3.44 -32.06 -29.31
N PRO A 6 -3.47 -32.96 -28.31
CA PRO A 6 -4.69 -33.62 -27.86
C PRO A 6 -5.57 -32.72 -26.97
N PRO A 7 -6.91 -32.86 -27.04
CA PRO A 7 -7.88 -32.08 -26.29
C PRO A 7 -8.08 -32.66 -24.88
N VAL A 8 -7.10 -32.50 -23.97
CA VAL A 8 -7.21 -33.04 -22.59
C VAL A 8 -6.75 -32.04 -21.52
N ARG A 9 -7.09 -30.75 -21.64
CA ARG A 9 -6.55 -29.72 -20.72
C ARG A 9 -7.57 -28.78 -20.07
N LEU A 10 -8.83 -29.19 -19.92
CA LEU A 10 -9.83 -28.41 -19.17
C LEU A 10 -10.25 -29.05 -17.83
N ALA A 11 -10.32 -30.38 -17.74
CA ALA A 11 -10.83 -31.05 -16.53
C ALA A 11 -9.89 -30.95 -15.31
N ALA A 12 -8.57 -31.05 -15.51
CA ALA A 12 -7.59 -30.95 -14.40
C ALA A 12 -7.42 -29.50 -13.87
N LEU A 13 -7.81 -28.50 -14.66
CA LEU A 13 -7.81 -27.10 -14.25
C LEU A 13 -8.98 -26.79 -13.31
N ALA A 14 -10.14 -27.44 -13.51
CA ALA A 14 -11.32 -27.25 -12.65
C ALA A 14 -11.06 -27.68 -11.20
N SER A 15 -10.35 -28.79 -10.97
CA SER A 15 -10.06 -29.28 -9.61
C SER A 15 -9.03 -28.45 -8.85
N CYS A 16 -8.10 -27.77 -9.53
CA CYS A 16 -7.22 -26.77 -8.90
C CYS A 16 -7.91 -25.39 -8.73
N LEU A 17 -8.88 -25.09 -9.58
CA LEU A 17 -9.67 -23.87 -9.51
C LEU A 17 -10.74 -23.91 -8.42
N ASP A 18 -11.22 -25.07 -7.97
CA ASP A 18 -12.21 -25.13 -6.87
C ASP A 18 -11.66 -24.61 -5.53
N VAL A 19 -10.39 -24.89 -5.22
CA VAL A 19 -9.74 -24.39 -4.00
C VAL A 19 -9.42 -22.88 -4.09
N THR A 20 -9.28 -22.33 -5.31
CA THR A 20 -9.09 -20.88 -5.53
C THR A 20 -10.39 -20.13 -5.80
N CYS A 21 -11.45 -20.80 -6.23
CA CYS A 21 -12.78 -20.22 -6.45
C CYS A 21 -13.49 -19.94 -5.13
N GLU A 22 -13.31 -20.72 -4.06
CA GLU A 22 -13.79 -20.26 -2.74
C GLU A 22 -13.11 -18.95 -2.29
N PHE A 23 -11.88 -18.69 -2.74
CA PHE A 23 -11.19 -17.40 -2.54
C PHE A 23 -11.63 -16.29 -3.52
N LEU A 24 -12.14 -16.63 -4.71
CA LEU A 24 -12.54 -15.69 -5.76
C LEU A 24 -14.05 -15.49 -5.90
N THR A 25 -14.88 -16.29 -5.23
CA THR A 25 -16.34 -16.10 -5.17
C THR A 25 -16.69 -15.02 -4.15
N ILE A 26 -16.06 -13.85 -4.27
CA ILE A 26 -16.68 -12.61 -3.78
C ILE A 26 -17.84 -12.36 -4.73
N ARG A 27 -19.06 -12.64 -4.25
CA ARG A 27 -20.28 -12.21 -4.94
C ARG A 27 -20.14 -10.73 -5.27
N VAL A 28 -19.98 -10.42 -6.55
CA VAL A 28 -20.21 -9.09 -7.10
C VAL A 28 -21.72 -8.86 -7.04
N ASN A 29 -22.25 -8.66 -5.83
CA ASN A 29 -23.55 -8.04 -5.68
C ASN A 29 -23.37 -6.61 -6.18
N CYS A 30 -24.10 -6.29 -7.24
CA CYS A 30 -24.20 -4.99 -7.87
C CYS A 30 -23.96 -3.86 -6.86
N ILE A 31 -22.79 -3.22 -6.96
CA ILE A 31 -22.52 -1.99 -6.26
C ILE A 31 -23.40 -0.94 -6.93
N HIS A 32 -24.59 -0.72 -6.39
CA HIS A 32 -25.18 0.60 -6.45
C HIS A 32 -24.18 1.52 -5.75
N VAL A 33 -23.40 2.25 -6.54
CA VAL A 33 -22.61 3.39 -6.11
C VAL A 33 -23.62 4.44 -5.62
N LEU A 34 -24.06 4.30 -4.38
CA LEU A 34 -24.80 5.35 -3.71
C LEU A 34 -23.90 6.58 -3.64
N PRO A 35 -24.41 7.79 -3.95
CA PRO A 35 -23.63 9.01 -3.85
C PRO A 35 -22.98 9.13 -2.47
N GLN A 36 -21.65 9.26 -2.45
CA GLN A 36 -20.77 9.31 -1.26
C GLN A 36 -21.29 10.23 -0.13
N ARG A 37 -22.06 11.28 -0.46
CA ARG A 37 -22.70 12.18 0.51
C ARG A 37 -23.65 11.48 1.50
N LYS A 38 -24.34 10.39 1.12
CA LYS A 38 -25.28 9.69 2.02
C LYS A 38 -24.59 8.78 3.04
N LYS A 39 -23.38 8.28 2.74
CA LYS A 39 -22.59 7.45 3.66
C LYS A 39 -22.07 8.27 4.86
N PHE A 40 -21.69 9.52 4.62
CA PHE A 40 -21.18 10.43 5.64
C PHE A 40 -22.26 10.85 6.66
N GLN A 41 -23.51 11.06 6.20
CA GLN A 41 -24.64 11.41 7.08
C GLN A 41 -25.16 10.23 7.94
N TRP A 42 -24.94 8.99 7.50
CA TRP A 42 -25.32 7.82 8.30
C TRP A 42 -24.32 7.58 9.46
N MET A 43 -23.03 7.83 9.25
CA MET A 43 -22.00 7.64 10.28
C MET A 43 -22.07 8.64 11.44
N THR A 44 -22.45 9.90 11.18
CA THR A 44 -22.63 10.89 12.27
C THR A 44 -23.79 10.56 13.21
N ARG A 45 -24.77 9.75 12.78
CA ARG A 45 -25.87 9.29 13.63
C ARG A 45 -25.56 8.03 14.45
N VAL A 46 -24.60 7.20 14.02
CA VAL A 46 -24.30 5.91 14.68
C VAL A 46 -23.17 6.01 15.72
N LEU A 47 -22.30 7.02 15.61
CA LEU A 47 -21.15 7.19 16.53
C LEU A 47 -21.36 8.26 17.61
N GLY A 48 -22.57 8.81 17.75
CA GLY A 48 -22.94 9.80 18.76
C GLY A 48 -23.29 9.20 20.13
N ALA A 49 -22.52 8.23 20.64
CA ALA A 49 -22.72 7.69 21.98
C ALA A 49 -21.39 7.34 22.68
N SER A 50 -21.09 8.17 23.69
CA SER A 50 -20.29 7.93 24.91
C SER A 50 -18.83 7.44 24.80
N SER A 51 -17.90 8.32 25.19
CA SER A 51 -17.00 8.12 26.34
C SER A 51 -16.11 9.36 26.50
N SER A 52 -16.11 9.99 27.68
CA SER A 52 -15.24 11.12 27.99
C SER A 52 -13.78 10.69 28.18
N PRO A 53 -12.79 11.42 27.64
CA PRO A 53 -11.41 11.33 28.09
C PRO A 53 -11.13 12.49 29.06
N GLY A 54 -10.94 12.15 30.33
CA GLY A 54 -10.32 13.03 31.31
C GLY A 54 -8.80 12.98 31.19
N ASP A 55 -8.19 14.15 31.40
CA ASP A 55 -6.82 14.42 31.80
C ASP A 55 -5.67 13.71 31.08
N LEU A 56 -5.01 14.47 30.20
CA LEU A 56 -3.55 14.56 30.03
C LEU A 56 -3.29 15.44 28.80
N THR A 57 -2.94 16.72 28.99
CA THR A 57 -2.06 17.55 28.12
C THR A 57 -2.31 19.05 28.36
N ASN A 58 -1.53 19.67 29.25
CA ASN A 58 -1.42 21.14 29.25
C ASN A 58 -0.02 21.70 29.56
N LEU A 59 1.00 20.85 29.67
CA LEU A 59 2.37 21.30 29.98
C LEU A 59 3.38 21.18 28.81
N GLY A 60 3.07 20.48 27.72
CA GLY A 60 3.98 20.34 26.57
C GLY A 60 3.79 21.31 25.39
N LEU A 61 2.63 21.96 25.29
CA LEU A 61 2.22 22.71 24.08
C LEU A 61 2.69 24.18 24.04
N ARG A 62 3.20 24.73 25.15
CA ARG A 62 3.69 26.12 25.21
C ARG A 62 5.17 26.28 24.91
N GLU A 63 5.98 25.24 25.11
CA GLU A 63 7.42 25.26 24.81
C GLU A 63 7.67 25.05 23.30
N TRP A 64 6.99 24.08 22.67
CA TRP A 64 7.17 23.78 21.25
C TRP A 64 6.81 24.95 20.31
N ARG A 65 5.80 25.78 20.69
CA ARG A 65 5.35 26.92 19.89
C ARG A 65 6.33 28.12 19.90
N LYS A 66 7.31 28.14 20.81
CA LYS A 66 8.34 29.19 20.86
C LYS A 66 9.58 28.83 20.06
N GLU A 67 9.85 27.55 19.80
CA GLU A 67 11.00 27.11 19.00
C GLU A 67 10.74 27.23 17.49
N GLU A 68 9.52 26.94 17.00
CA GLU A 68 9.19 27.13 15.56
C GLU A 68 9.18 28.60 15.14
N ALA A 69 8.67 29.51 15.98
CA ALA A 69 8.53 30.93 15.61
C ALA A 69 9.87 31.69 15.52
N GLY A 70 10.96 31.13 16.06
CA GLY A 70 12.29 31.72 16.01
C GLY A 70 13.14 31.29 14.81
N HIS A 71 12.83 30.15 14.19
CA HIS A 71 13.74 29.53 13.21
C HIS A 71 13.39 29.85 11.74
N ASP A 72 12.18 30.33 11.46
CA ASP A 72 11.69 30.55 10.10
C ASP A 72 12.16 31.87 9.45
N ASN A 73 12.62 32.85 10.24
CA ASN A 73 12.95 34.18 9.70
C ASN A 73 14.38 34.32 9.14
N GLU A 74 15.34 33.48 9.54
CA GLU A 74 16.72 33.59 9.01
C GLU A 74 17.00 32.66 7.82
N ASN A 75 16.28 31.54 7.69
CA ASN A 75 16.51 30.59 6.59
C ASN A 75 15.88 31.02 5.26
N HIS A 76 14.80 31.81 5.29
CA HIS A 76 14.18 32.31 4.05
C HIS A 76 15.04 33.34 3.30
N ALA A 77 15.96 34.04 3.96
CA ALA A 77 16.82 35.02 3.28
C ALA A 77 18.03 34.40 2.56
N ARG A 78 18.37 33.13 2.81
CA ARG A 78 19.58 32.49 2.26
C ARG A 78 19.33 31.52 1.11
N GLU A 79 18.10 31.08 0.88
CA GLU A 79 17.76 30.11 -0.18
C GLU A 79 17.51 30.72 -1.57
N GLU A 80 17.34 32.04 -1.71
CA GLU A 80 16.99 32.66 -3.00
C GLU A 80 18.16 32.83 -4.00
N ARG A 81 19.35 32.25 -3.75
CA ARG A 81 20.50 32.46 -4.64
C ARG A 81 21.23 31.20 -5.09
N ILE A 82 20.54 30.06 -5.15
CA ILE A 82 20.99 28.93 -5.97
C ILE A 82 20.41 29.12 -7.38
N VAL A 83 21.19 29.76 -8.23
CA VAL A 83 20.93 29.90 -9.66
C VAL A 83 20.99 28.50 -10.27
N ASP A 84 19.82 27.96 -10.62
CA ASP A 84 19.64 26.72 -11.38
C ASP A 84 20.22 26.93 -12.81
N THR A 85 21.52 26.71 -12.96
CA THR A 85 22.25 26.81 -14.24
C THR A 85 22.13 25.55 -15.10
N THR A 86 21.27 24.60 -14.73
CA THR A 86 20.97 23.45 -15.56
C THR A 86 19.89 23.79 -16.59
N THR A 87 20.34 24.36 -17.72
CA THR A 87 19.56 24.60 -18.94
C THR A 87 19.17 23.29 -19.63
N HIS A 88 18.49 22.38 -18.93
CA HIS A 88 17.76 21.30 -19.58
C HIS A 88 16.56 21.94 -20.27
N ALA A 89 16.54 21.91 -21.60
CA ALA A 89 15.38 22.31 -22.39
C ALA A 89 14.15 21.60 -21.85
N ARG A 90 13.34 22.31 -21.06
CA ARG A 90 12.13 21.74 -20.45
C ARG A 90 11.20 21.43 -21.60
N LEU A 91 11.07 20.14 -21.95
CA LEU A 91 10.03 19.69 -22.87
C LEU A 91 8.71 20.34 -22.45
N GLY A 92 8.04 21.01 -23.38
CA GLY A 92 6.71 21.56 -23.12
C GLY A 92 5.75 20.46 -22.66
N VAL A 93 4.58 20.83 -22.12
CA VAL A 93 3.56 19.86 -21.65
C VAL A 93 3.27 18.81 -22.72
N ALA A 94 3.09 19.23 -23.97
CA ALA A 94 2.87 18.34 -25.11
C ALA A 94 4.04 17.37 -25.34
N GLY A 95 5.29 17.85 -25.25
CA GLY A 95 6.47 17.00 -25.38
C GLY A 95 6.54 15.94 -24.28
N ARG A 96 6.24 16.30 -23.02
CA ARG A 96 6.20 15.34 -21.91
C ARG A 96 5.09 14.30 -22.10
N VAL A 97 3.89 14.73 -22.50
CA VAL A 97 2.76 13.81 -22.77
C VAL A 97 3.12 12.84 -23.89
N ALA A 98 3.66 13.33 -25.00
CA ALA A 98 4.09 12.49 -26.11
C ALA A 98 5.16 11.47 -25.69
N THR A 99 6.16 11.90 -24.92
CA THR A 99 7.19 11.00 -24.38
C THR A 99 6.57 9.90 -23.49
N TRP A 100 5.68 10.25 -22.57
CA TRP A 100 5.00 9.27 -21.71
C TRP A 100 4.15 8.28 -22.51
N MET A 101 3.38 8.76 -23.48
CA MET A 101 2.56 7.89 -24.35
C MET A 101 3.44 6.94 -25.17
N GLY A 102 4.56 7.42 -25.72
CA GLY A 102 5.52 6.59 -26.44
C GLY A 102 6.14 5.50 -25.56
N LEU A 103 6.54 5.85 -24.33
CA LEU A 103 7.06 4.90 -23.35
C LEU A 103 6.03 3.85 -22.97
N LEU A 104 4.77 4.25 -22.71
CA LEU A 104 3.68 3.33 -22.38
C LEU A 104 3.35 2.40 -23.55
N ALA A 105 3.30 2.92 -24.78
CA ALA A 105 3.06 2.11 -25.97
C ALA A 105 4.20 1.09 -26.20
N THR A 106 5.45 1.50 -25.98
CA THR A 106 6.63 0.63 -26.09
C THR A 106 6.58 -0.47 -25.04
N LEU A 107 6.30 -0.11 -23.78
CA LEU A 107 6.14 -1.07 -22.69
C LEU A 107 5.00 -2.04 -22.95
N PHE A 108 3.84 -1.54 -23.39
CA PHE A 108 2.70 -2.37 -23.77
C PHE A 108 3.07 -3.36 -24.87
N THR A 109 3.69 -2.87 -25.95
CA THR A 109 4.15 -3.72 -27.05
C THR A 109 5.12 -4.79 -26.56
N ALA A 110 6.10 -4.42 -25.72
CA ALA A 110 7.09 -5.33 -25.14
C ALA A 110 6.44 -6.40 -24.22
N VAL A 111 5.38 -6.03 -23.49
CA VAL A 111 4.61 -6.96 -22.62
C VAL A 111 3.64 -7.84 -23.43
N THR A 112 3.20 -7.41 -24.62
CA THR A 112 2.32 -8.20 -25.47
C THR A 112 3.05 -9.12 -26.45
N THR A 113 4.29 -8.79 -26.81
CA THR A 113 5.08 -9.60 -27.77
C THR A 113 5.65 -10.86 -27.13
N GLN A 114 5.65 -11.97 -27.88
CA GLN A 114 6.28 -13.22 -27.44
C GLN A 114 7.81 -13.13 -27.35
N ALA A 115 8.42 -12.07 -27.87
CA ALA A 115 9.88 -11.89 -27.86
C ALA A 115 10.46 -11.73 -26.44
N PHE A 116 9.67 -11.26 -25.47
CA PHE A 116 10.15 -10.98 -24.11
C PHE A 116 9.33 -11.71 -23.03
N PRO A 117 9.30 -13.06 -23.03
CA PRO A 117 8.36 -13.82 -22.21
C PRO A 117 8.52 -13.58 -20.70
N LEU A 118 9.75 -13.34 -20.22
CA LEU A 118 10.01 -12.99 -18.82
C LEU A 118 9.46 -11.60 -18.45
N LEU A 119 9.51 -10.62 -19.37
CA LEU A 119 8.92 -9.30 -19.13
C LEU A 119 7.39 -9.38 -19.04
N ARG A 120 6.76 -10.20 -19.89
CA ARG A 120 5.31 -10.46 -19.80
C ARG A 120 4.95 -11.07 -18.45
N LEU A 121 5.72 -12.07 -18.03
CA LEU A 121 5.53 -12.75 -16.75
C LEU A 121 5.71 -11.80 -15.58
N PHE A 122 6.72 -10.91 -15.64
CA PHE A 122 6.94 -9.86 -14.65
C PHE A 122 5.77 -8.88 -14.57
N ALA A 123 5.22 -8.43 -15.71
CA ALA A 123 4.07 -7.52 -15.72
C ALA A 123 2.83 -8.16 -15.09
N VAL A 124 2.55 -9.42 -15.41
CA VAL A 124 1.48 -10.20 -14.77
C VAL A 124 1.74 -10.36 -13.28
N ALA A 125 2.98 -10.67 -12.89
CA ALA A 125 3.36 -10.83 -11.50
C ALA A 125 3.18 -9.52 -10.71
N TYR A 126 3.54 -8.37 -11.26
CA TYR A 126 3.30 -7.07 -10.63
C TYR A 126 1.81 -6.87 -10.32
N ILE A 127 0.93 -7.13 -11.29
CA ILE A 127 -0.53 -7.04 -11.11
C ILE A 127 -0.98 -8.00 -10.00
N LEU A 128 -0.50 -9.25 -10.02
CA LEU A 128 -0.82 -10.25 -9.00
C LEU A 128 -0.37 -9.83 -7.60
N TRP A 129 0.83 -9.26 -7.47
CA TRP A 129 1.37 -8.80 -6.20
C TRP A 129 0.63 -7.57 -5.67
N SER A 130 0.29 -6.60 -6.52
CA SER A 130 -0.57 -5.48 -6.11
C SER A 130 -1.96 -5.95 -5.70
N ALA A 131 -2.56 -6.90 -6.40
CA ALA A 131 -3.82 -7.52 -6.02
C ALA A 131 -3.72 -8.19 -4.65
N THR A 132 -2.66 -8.98 -4.46
CA THR A 132 -2.42 -9.74 -3.23
C THR A 132 -2.26 -8.81 -2.05
N GLU A 133 -1.44 -7.76 -2.17
CA GLU A 133 -1.26 -6.74 -1.15
C GLU A 133 -2.59 -6.09 -0.78
N PHE A 134 -3.34 -5.62 -1.78
CA PHE A 134 -4.65 -4.99 -1.59
C PHE A 134 -5.62 -5.90 -0.83
N TYR A 135 -5.80 -7.13 -1.30
CA TYR A 135 -6.76 -8.05 -0.72
C TYR A 135 -6.32 -8.57 0.64
N TYR A 136 -5.03 -8.83 0.83
CA TYR A 136 -4.50 -9.26 2.11
C TYR A 136 -4.66 -8.15 3.15
N HIS A 137 -4.26 -6.92 2.83
CA HIS A 137 -4.38 -5.80 3.75
C HIS A 137 -5.86 -5.49 4.05
N ARG A 138 -6.73 -5.45 3.04
CA ARG A 138 -8.16 -5.17 3.22
C ARG A 138 -8.93 -6.28 3.93
N ASN A 139 -8.76 -7.53 3.51
CA ASN A 139 -9.64 -8.63 3.92
C ASN A 139 -9.03 -9.50 5.02
N ALA A 140 -7.70 -9.58 5.14
CA ALA A 140 -7.03 -10.37 6.17
C ALA A 140 -6.61 -9.49 7.37
N MET A 141 -5.93 -8.36 7.12
CA MET A 141 -5.47 -7.48 8.20
C MET A 141 -6.60 -6.64 8.79
N HIS A 142 -7.54 -6.16 7.96
CA HIS A 142 -8.76 -5.45 8.40
C HIS A 142 -10.00 -6.34 8.50
N ALA A 143 -9.81 -7.65 8.69
CA ALA A 143 -10.88 -8.64 8.76
C ALA A 143 -11.87 -8.35 9.91
N PRO A 144 -13.20 -8.28 9.65
CA PRO A 144 -14.20 -8.14 10.71
C PRO A 144 -14.12 -9.29 11.71
N ALA A 145 -14.46 -9.03 12.98
CA ALA A 145 -14.32 -10.00 14.07
C ALA A 145 -15.00 -11.36 13.80
N LYS A 146 -16.13 -11.37 13.08
CA LYS A 146 -16.90 -12.59 12.75
C LYS A 146 -16.54 -13.22 11.40
N SER A 147 -15.56 -12.67 10.67
CA SER A 147 -15.21 -13.16 9.32
C SER A 147 -14.36 -14.43 9.38
N VAL A 148 -14.49 -15.27 8.35
CA VAL A 148 -13.64 -16.46 8.17
C VAL A 148 -12.16 -16.08 8.05
N PHE A 149 -11.86 -14.96 7.37
CA PHE A 149 -10.49 -14.42 7.27
C PHE A 149 -9.90 -14.13 8.65
N ARG A 150 -10.68 -13.54 9.57
CA ARG A 150 -10.21 -13.28 10.94
C ARG A 150 -9.81 -14.56 11.66
N LYS A 151 -10.48 -15.70 11.41
CA LYS A 151 -10.12 -16.99 12.01
C LYS A 151 -8.73 -17.46 11.57
N TYR A 152 -8.42 -17.35 10.28
CA TYR A 152 -7.13 -17.80 9.72
C TYR A 152 -6.00 -16.80 9.94
N PHE A 153 -6.29 -15.50 9.88
CA PHE A 153 -5.32 -14.42 9.95
C PHE A 153 -5.40 -13.63 11.27
N ASN A 154 -5.90 -14.24 12.34
CA ASN A 154 -6.15 -13.55 13.62
C ASN A 154 -4.90 -12.86 14.15
N HIS A 155 -3.74 -13.52 14.03
CA HIS A 155 -2.47 -12.97 14.50
C HIS A 155 -2.10 -11.68 13.74
N HIS A 156 -2.10 -11.72 12.40
CA HIS A 156 -1.81 -10.55 11.57
C HIS A 156 -2.84 -9.44 11.74
N CYS A 157 -4.12 -9.79 11.86
CA CYS A 157 -5.18 -8.82 12.12
C CYS A 157 -5.01 -8.12 13.49
N LYS A 158 -4.61 -8.86 14.53
CA LYS A 158 -4.31 -8.27 15.84
C LYS A 158 -3.12 -7.34 15.79
N LEU A 159 -2.01 -7.77 15.19
CA LEU A 159 -0.81 -6.93 15.04
C LEU A 159 -1.14 -5.66 14.27
N HIS A 160 -1.82 -5.78 13.12
CA HIS A 160 -2.20 -4.62 12.33
C HIS A 160 -3.15 -3.67 13.06
N PHE A 161 -4.11 -4.21 13.81
CA PHE A 161 -5.02 -3.41 14.62
C PHE A 161 -4.29 -2.65 15.75
N ILE A 162 -3.33 -3.30 16.43
CA ILE A 162 -2.47 -2.67 17.44
C ILE A 162 -1.66 -1.54 16.79
N HIS A 163 -1.06 -1.79 15.63
CA HIS A 163 -0.34 -0.78 14.87
C HIS A 163 -1.21 0.46 14.57
N HIS A 164 -2.47 0.28 14.17
CA HIS A 164 -3.42 1.38 13.96
C HIS A 164 -3.76 2.15 15.23
N ILE A 165 -3.81 1.49 16.40
CA ILE A 165 -4.08 2.13 17.69
C ILE A 165 -2.88 2.94 18.17
N ASP A 166 -1.68 2.38 17.99
CA ASP A 166 -0.44 2.96 18.49
C ASP A 166 0.13 4.05 17.58
N THR A 167 -0.43 4.19 16.37
CA THR A 167 -0.06 5.24 15.42
C THR A 167 -0.96 6.46 15.57
N ALA A 168 -0.38 7.61 15.92
CA ALA A 168 -1.07 8.89 15.93
C ALA A 168 -1.33 9.40 14.50
N SER A 169 -2.19 10.42 14.36
CA SER A 169 -2.56 10.96 13.04
C SER A 169 -1.40 11.63 12.27
N ASP A 170 -0.33 12.00 12.98
CA ASP A 170 0.92 12.51 12.40
C ASP A 170 1.94 11.40 12.08
N MET A 171 1.50 10.13 12.14
CA MET A 171 2.28 8.92 11.91
C MET A 171 3.32 8.61 13.00
N SER A 172 3.40 9.39 14.09
CA SER A 172 4.23 9.02 15.24
C SER A 172 3.65 7.79 15.96
N LEU A 173 4.53 7.00 16.57
CA LEU A 173 4.16 5.80 17.33
C LEU A 173 4.23 6.09 18.83
N ARG A 174 3.35 5.44 19.60
CA ARG A 174 3.36 5.51 21.06
C ARG A 174 4.59 4.84 21.67
N ASP A 175 4.99 5.30 22.85
CA ASP A 175 6.04 4.66 23.62
C ASP A 175 5.70 3.19 23.92
N GLY A 176 6.67 2.30 23.73
CA GLY A 176 6.50 0.86 23.95
C GLY A 176 5.66 0.15 22.90
N PHE A 177 5.47 0.74 21.70
CA PHE A 177 4.81 0.05 20.59
C PHE A 177 5.49 -1.28 20.23
N ASP A 178 4.71 -2.21 19.68
CA ASP A 178 5.23 -3.48 19.20
C ASP A 178 5.82 -3.31 17.78
N GLU A 179 7.14 -3.37 17.65
CA GLU A 179 7.83 -3.31 16.36
C GLU A 179 7.40 -4.41 15.38
N HIS A 180 6.99 -5.58 15.88
CA HIS A 180 6.49 -6.68 15.06
C HIS A 180 5.20 -6.33 14.32
N ALA A 181 4.50 -5.28 14.74
CA ALA A 181 3.30 -4.80 14.10
C ALA A 181 3.58 -3.95 12.85
N VAL A 182 4.81 -3.47 12.67
CA VAL A 182 5.19 -2.56 11.57
C VAL A 182 5.91 -3.29 10.43
N TYR A 183 6.77 -4.27 10.71
CA TYR A 183 7.59 -4.89 9.66
C TYR A 183 7.00 -6.18 9.06
N PHE A 184 7.44 -6.49 7.84
CA PHE A 184 7.12 -7.69 7.09
C PHE A 184 8.15 -8.79 7.34
N HIS A 185 7.69 -9.91 7.90
CA HIS A 185 8.55 -11.02 8.34
C HIS A 185 9.02 -11.89 7.16
N TYR A 186 10.26 -12.43 7.21
CA TYR A 186 10.83 -13.24 6.13
C TYR A 186 9.98 -14.47 5.78
N ARG A 187 9.25 -15.04 6.75
CA ARG A 187 8.38 -16.21 6.55
C ARG A 187 7.22 -15.86 5.62
N VAL A 188 6.64 -14.67 5.78
CA VAL A 188 5.57 -14.20 4.92
C VAL A 188 6.11 -13.96 3.51
N THR A 189 7.29 -13.36 3.37
CA THR A 189 7.97 -13.22 2.07
C THR A 189 8.21 -14.58 1.40
N ALA A 190 8.69 -15.58 2.15
CA ALA A 190 8.96 -16.91 1.63
C ALA A 190 7.67 -17.64 1.19
N TYR A 191 6.60 -17.57 1.99
CA TYR A 191 5.32 -18.15 1.59
C TYR A 191 4.73 -17.44 0.37
N ALA A 192 4.77 -16.11 0.35
CA ALA A 192 4.28 -15.33 -0.77
C ALA A 192 5.06 -15.63 -2.06
N SER A 193 6.39 -15.83 -1.99
CA SER A 193 7.20 -16.19 -3.15
C SER A 193 6.86 -17.57 -3.71
N VAL A 194 6.61 -18.57 -2.85
CA VAL A 194 6.20 -19.92 -3.29
C VAL A 194 4.81 -19.89 -3.91
N ILE A 195 3.83 -19.26 -3.24
CA ILE A 195 2.45 -19.15 -3.74
C ILE A 195 2.42 -18.42 -5.08
N SER A 196 3.10 -17.27 -5.18
CA SER A 196 3.20 -16.52 -6.42
C SER A 196 3.91 -17.32 -7.53
N ALA A 197 4.95 -18.12 -7.22
CA ALA A 197 5.63 -18.94 -8.22
C ALA A 197 4.72 -20.01 -8.81
N VAL A 198 3.90 -20.67 -7.97
CA VAL A 198 2.92 -21.67 -8.41
C VAL A 198 1.86 -21.01 -9.29
N LEU A 199 1.28 -19.89 -8.85
CA LEU A 199 0.27 -19.16 -9.61
C LEU A 199 0.82 -18.66 -10.96
N LEU A 200 2.02 -18.08 -10.98
CA LEU A 200 2.66 -17.61 -12.21
C LEU A 200 3.01 -18.76 -13.16
N SER A 201 3.40 -19.93 -12.64
CA SER A 201 3.63 -21.11 -13.47
C SER A 201 2.33 -21.57 -14.13
N ALA A 202 1.23 -21.59 -13.37
CA ALA A 202 -0.09 -21.92 -13.91
C ALA A 202 -0.54 -20.92 -14.98
N ILE A 203 -0.40 -19.61 -14.73
CA ILE A 203 -0.75 -18.56 -15.69
C ILE A 203 0.13 -18.68 -16.95
N ASN A 204 1.44 -18.84 -16.79
CA ASN A 204 2.38 -19.02 -17.90
C ASN A 204 1.99 -20.21 -18.78
N TYR A 205 1.59 -21.33 -18.17
CA TYR A 205 1.13 -22.52 -18.86
C TYR A 205 -0.24 -22.32 -19.55
N VAL A 206 -1.25 -21.82 -18.84
CA VAL A 206 -2.63 -21.64 -19.33
C VAL A 206 -2.69 -20.65 -20.48
N PHE A 207 -2.00 -19.52 -20.35
CA PHE A 207 -2.00 -18.46 -21.36
C PHE A 207 -0.84 -18.58 -22.37
N ASN A 208 -0.10 -19.68 -22.32
CA ASN A 208 1.05 -19.95 -23.19
C ASN A 208 1.96 -18.72 -23.30
N MET A 209 2.43 -18.19 -22.17
CA MET A 209 3.21 -16.94 -22.17
C MET A 209 4.63 -17.13 -22.72
N GLY A 210 5.04 -18.37 -22.98
CA GLY A 210 6.33 -18.71 -23.57
C GLY A 210 7.52 -18.54 -22.63
N ALA A 211 7.29 -18.25 -21.35
CA ALA A 211 8.36 -18.15 -20.37
C ALA A 211 8.80 -19.56 -19.96
N PRO A 212 10.11 -19.78 -19.73
CA PRO A 212 10.56 -21.04 -19.15
C PRO A 212 9.96 -21.21 -17.75
N MET A 213 9.70 -22.45 -17.32
CA MET A 213 9.07 -22.72 -16.01
C MET A 213 9.86 -22.13 -14.84
N TRP A 214 11.20 -22.18 -14.88
CA TRP A 214 12.06 -21.56 -13.87
C TRP A 214 11.89 -20.03 -13.80
N GLY A 215 11.43 -19.40 -14.88
CA GLY A 215 11.18 -17.96 -14.96
C GLY A 215 10.12 -17.49 -13.97
N ALA A 216 9.09 -18.32 -13.71
CA ALA A 216 8.06 -18.01 -12.72
C ALA A 216 8.62 -17.96 -11.30
N ALA A 217 9.50 -18.91 -10.94
CA ALA A 217 10.18 -18.90 -9.65
C ALA A 217 11.10 -17.69 -9.51
N LEU A 218 11.89 -17.39 -10.55
CA LEU A 218 12.80 -16.23 -10.54
C LEU A 218 12.04 -14.90 -10.35
N VAL A 219 11.01 -14.65 -11.17
CA VAL A 219 10.18 -13.45 -11.08
C VAL A 219 9.49 -13.34 -9.72
N SER A 220 8.96 -14.47 -9.23
CA SER A 220 8.27 -14.50 -7.95
C SER A 220 9.18 -14.18 -6.76
N VAL A 221 10.36 -14.80 -6.71
CA VAL A 221 11.36 -14.52 -5.65
C VAL A 221 11.84 -13.09 -5.75
N GLY A 222 12.16 -12.60 -6.95
CA GLY A 222 12.59 -11.22 -7.17
C GLY A 222 11.56 -10.21 -6.65
N LEU A 223 10.30 -10.34 -7.04
CA LEU A 223 9.23 -9.45 -6.56
C LEU A 223 8.95 -9.59 -5.07
N ALA A 224 9.03 -10.79 -4.50
CA ALA A 224 8.86 -10.98 -3.05
C ALA A 224 9.96 -10.27 -2.25
N LEU A 225 11.21 -10.39 -2.69
CA LEU A 225 12.34 -9.70 -2.08
C LEU A 225 12.20 -8.19 -2.21
N THR A 226 11.89 -7.69 -3.42
CA THR A 226 11.61 -6.27 -3.64
C THR A 226 10.47 -5.78 -2.76
N HIS A 227 9.34 -6.49 -2.72
CA HIS A 227 8.19 -6.13 -1.90
C HIS A 227 8.53 -6.04 -0.42
N GLY A 228 9.11 -7.10 0.15
CA GLY A 228 9.42 -7.12 1.58
C GLY A 228 10.49 -6.10 1.99
N THR A 229 11.53 -5.89 1.18
CA THR A 229 12.52 -4.83 1.41
C THR A 229 11.88 -3.44 1.32
N MET A 230 11.07 -3.19 0.29
CA MET A 230 10.40 -1.90 0.12
C MET A 230 9.38 -1.63 1.22
N TRP A 231 8.62 -2.65 1.65
CA TRP A 231 7.74 -2.55 2.81
C TRP A 231 8.53 -2.16 4.05
N ASN A 232 9.56 -2.93 4.40
CA ASN A 232 10.36 -2.70 5.60
C ASN A 232 11.13 -1.38 5.58
N THR A 233 11.39 -0.83 4.39
CA THR A 233 12.03 0.48 4.22
C THR A 233 11.02 1.62 4.33
N MET A 234 9.96 1.60 3.52
CA MET A 234 9.07 2.74 3.36
C MET A 234 7.98 2.77 4.42
N HIS A 235 7.41 1.62 4.80
CA HIS A 235 6.40 1.55 5.86
C HIS A 235 7.00 2.00 7.19
N ALA A 236 8.13 1.41 7.60
CA ALA A 236 8.86 1.85 8.79
C ALA A 236 9.31 3.31 8.69
N GLY A 237 9.74 3.72 7.50
CA GLY A 237 10.10 5.09 7.17
C GLY A 237 9.00 6.12 7.44
N CYS A 238 7.73 5.77 7.18
CA CYS A 238 6.57 6.62 7.47
C CYS A 238 6.43 6.94 8.97
N HIS A 239 6.95 6.08 9.84
CA HIS A 239 6.94 6.23 11.29
C HIS A 239 8.28 6.73 11.85
N ASN A 240 9.22 7.13 10.98
CA ASN A 240 10.60 7.46 11.36
C ASN A 240 11.30 6.37 12.16
N LEU A 241 10.95 5.11 11.92
CA LEU A 241 11.58 3.97 12.59
C LEU A 241 12.81 3.49 11.83
N SER A 242 13.90 3.29 12.57
CA SER A 242 15.05 2.50 12.12
C SER A 242 14.95 1.10 12.72
N ILE A 243 14.33 0.17 12.01
CA ILE A 243 14.15 -1.19 12.51
C ILE A 243 15.43 -2.00 12.24
N ASP A 244 16.11 -2.45 13.30
CA ASP A 244 17.18 -3.46 13.21
C ASP A 244 16.53 -4.85 13.11
N ILE A 245 16.08 -5.22 11.91
CA ILE A 245 15.12 -6.31 11.76
C ILE A 245 15.80 -7.68 11.90
N ARG A 246 15.68 -8.30 13.08
CA ARG A 246 16.08 -9.71 13.29
C ARG A 246 15.10 -10.73 12.66
N GLY A 247 13.90 -10.31 12.28
CA GLY A 247 12.82 -11.18 11.78
C GLY A 247 12.34 -10.93 10.33
N GLY A 248 12.84 -9.90 9.65
CA GLY A 248 12.37 -9.48 8.33
C GLY A 248 13.49 -9.40 7.31
N LEU A 249 13.15 -9.01 6.08
CA LEU A 249 14.16 -8.57 5.11
C LEU A 249 14.76 -7.24 5.58
N PRO A 250 16.06 -6.99 5.30
CA PRO A 250 16.70 -5.75 5.69
C PRO A 250 16.02 -4.55 5.05
N ALA A 251 15.80 -3.51 5.84
CA ALA A 251 15.41 -2.19 5.37
C ALA A 251 16.63 -1.46 4.78
N LEU A 252 16.40 -0.62 3.78
CA LEU A 252 17.45 0.27 3.28
C LEU A 252 17.65 1.41 4.27
N LYS A 253 18.89 1.57 4.76
CA LYS A 253 19.26 2.66 5.68
C LYS A 253 19.01 4.03 5.06
N GLU A 254 19.32 4.15 3.77
CA GLU A 254 19.17 5.36 3.00
C GLU A 254 18.31 5.06 1.77
N TYR A 255 17.27 5.86 1.58
CA TYR A 255 16.44 5.86 0.39
C TYR A 255 16.00 7.30 0.10
N PRO A 256 15.77 7.65 -1.17
CA PRO A 256 15.51 9.03 -1.55
C PRO A 256 14.11 9.46 -1.09
N ARG A 257 13.96 9.94 0.16
CA ARG A 257 12.68 10.46 0.71
C ARG A 257 12.05 11.55 -0.15
N ASN A 258 12.87 12.28 -0.91
CA ASN A 258 12.40 13.29 -1.84
C ASN A 258 11.85 12.75 -3.18
N ASN A 259 11.99 11.45 -3.44
CA ASN A 259 11.47 10.80 -4.63
C ASN A 259 9.93 10.85 -4.66
N PHE A 260 9.37 11.09 -5.84
CA PHE A 260 7.92 11.17 -6.04
C PHE A 260 7.18 9.92 -5.56
N PHE A 261 7.70 8.73 -5.85
CA PHE A 261 7.09 7.48 -5.45
C PHE A 261 7.10 7.29 -3.93
N VAL A 262 8.21 7.61 -3.27
CA VAL A 262 8.31 7.55 -1.80
C VAL A 262 7.31 8.51 -1.14
N LYS A 263 7.23 9.76 -1.63
CA LYS A 263 6.22 10.74 -1.18
C LYS A 263 4.79 10.27 -1.43
N TRP A 264 4.56 9.53 -2.53
CA TRP A 264 3.26 8.92 -2.79
C TRP A 264 2.94 7.83 -1.76
N VAL A 265 3.89 6.94 -1.44
CA VAL A 265 3.71 5.89 -0.42
C VAL A 265 3.40 6.50 0.94
N GLU A 266 4.19 7.49 1.37
CA GLU A 266 3.98 8.20 2.64
C GLU A 266 2.58 8.79 2.72
N ARG A 267 2.19 9.60 1.73
CA ARG A 267 0.84 10.22 1.70
C ARG A 267 -0.27 9.18 1.66
N ASN A 268 -0.10 8.13 0.85
CA ASN A 268 -1.09 7.08 0.69
C ASN A 268 -1.30 6.33 2.01
N HIS A 269 -0.22 5.98 2.69
CA HIS A 269 -0.25 5.27 3.95
C HIS A 269 -0.71 6.16 5.12
N THR A 270 -0.31 7.44 5.18
CA THR A 270 -0.89 8.39 6.14
C THR A 270 -2.41 8.51 5.96
N ALA A 271 -2.88 8.57 4.71
CA ALA A 271 -4.32 8.61 4.45
C ALA A 271 -5.03 7.32 4.87
N HIS A 272 -4.36 6.16 4.77
CA HIS A 272 -4.86 4.92 5.35
C HIS A 272 -5.08 5.05 6.87
N HIS A 273 -4.08 5.53 7.64
CA HIS A 273 -4.18 5.69 9.09
C HIS A 273 -5.19 6.76 9.53
N VAL A 274 -5.18 7.93 8.89
CA VAL A 274 -6.10 9.04 9.21
C VAL A 274 -7.56 8.63 8.99
N MET A 275 -7.83 7.82 7.96
CA MET A 275 -9.16 7.28 7.68
C MET A 275 -9.46 5.99 8.48
N ARG A 276 -8.67 5.72 9.54
CA ARG A 276 -8.78 4.57 10.46
C ARG A 276 -8.66 3.20 9.78
N GLY A 277 -7.96 3.13 8.66
CA GLY A 277 -7.52 1.90 7.99
C GLY A 277 -8.59 1.04 7.30
N HIS A 278 -9.86 1.15 7.68
CA HIS A 278 -10.88 0.19 7.24
C HIS A 278 -11.59 0.54 5.93
N LEU A 279 -11.22 1.64 5.27
CA LEU A 279 -11.98 2.16 4.11
C LEU A 279 -11.15 2.38 2.84
N CYS A 280 -9.84 2.59 2.93
CA CYS A 280 -9.05 3.08 1.80
C CYS A 280 -7.56 2.74 1.86
N ASN A 281 -6.88 2.93 0.73
CA ASN A 281 -5.42 2.95 0.57
C ASN A 281 -4.72 1.71 1.14
N TYR A 282 -5.08 0.52 0.64
CA TYR A 282 -4.58 -0.76 1.12
C TYR A 282 -3.25 -1.20 0.46
N ASN A 283 -2.93 -0.73 -0.74
CA ASN A 283 -1.62 -0.92 -1.36
C ASN A 283 -0.63 0.06 -0.74
N ILE A 284 0.49 -0.46 -0.23
CA ILE A 284 1.59 0.36 0.30
C ILE A 284 2.74 0.36 -0.70
N VAL A 285 3.19 -0.83 -1.14
CA VAL A 285 4.38 -0.99 -1.98
C VAL A 285 4.05 -1.01 -3.47
N PHE A 286 3.02 -1.75 -3.89
CA PHE A 286 2.68 -1.87 -5.31
C PHE A 286 1.36 -1.17 -5.63
N PRO A 287 1.38 0.08 -6.14
CA PRO A 287 0.17 0.80 -6.50
C PRO A 287 -0.53 0.15 -7.69
N LEU A 288 -1.80 -0.21 -7.54
CA LEU A 288 -2.71 -0.43 -8.67
C LEU A 288 -4.14 -0.63 -8.16
N PHE A 289 -4.34 -1.60 -7.27
CA PHE A 289 -5.67 -2.09 -6.93
C PHE A 289 -6.51 -1.07 -6.16
N ASP A 290 -5.92 -0.20 -5.35
CA ASP A 290 -6.69 0.92 -4.77
C ASP A 290 -7.31 1.83 -5.82
N HIS A 291 -6.60 2.09 -6.92
CA HIS A 291 -7.13 2.91 -8.01
C HIS A 291 -8.23 2.16 -8.77
N LEU A 292 -8.03 0.87 -9.04
CA LEU A 292 -9.01 0.03 -9.73
C LEU A 292 -10.31 -0.12 -8.94
N TYR A 293 -10.23 -0.25 -7.61
CA TYR A 293 -11.38 -0.41 -6.73
C TYR A 293 -11.96 0.91 -6.21
N GLY A 294 -11.38 2.05 -6.59
CA GLY A 294 -11.83 3.37 -6.13
C GLY A 294 -11.67 3.57 -4.62
N THR A 295 -10.70 2.90 -4.01
CA THR A 295 -10.33 3.04 -2.60
C THR A 295 -9.09 3.89 -2.41
N TYR A 296 -8.55 4.49 -3.48
CA TYR A 296 -7.48 5.48 -3.42
C TYR A 296 -8.00 6.87 -3.04
N PHE A 297 -7.46 7.46 -1.98
CA PHE A 297 -7.75 8.81 -1.50
C PHE A 297 -6.48 9.64 -1.47
N TYR A 298 -6.45 10.67 -2.32
CA TYR A 298 -5.30 11.56 -2.50
C TYR A 298 -5.28 12.77 -1.55
N LYS A 299 -6.46 13.19 -1.07
CA LYS A 299 -6.62 14.31 -0.14
C LYS A 299 -6.89 13.76 1.24
N LEU A 300 -5.96 14.01 2.16
CA LEU A 300 -6.24 13.89 3.58
C LEU A 300 -7.39 14.85 3.92
N PRO A 301 -8.44 14.40 4.64
CA PRO A 301 -9.35 15.36 5.23
C PRO A 301 -8.53 16.30 6.11
N VAL A 302 -8.73 17.61 5.95
CA VAL A 302 -8.13 18.59 6.85
C VAL A 302 -8.66 18.25 8.24
N VAL A 303 -7.81 17.71 9.10
CA VAL A 303 -8.13 17.52 10.50
C VAL A 303 -8.18 18.92 11.09
N VAL A 304 -9.37 19.50 11.10
CA VAL A 304 -9.63 20.72 11.85
C VAL A 304 -9.34 20.34 13.29
N LYS A 305 -8.20 20.77 13.84
CA LYS A 305 -7.94 20.68 15.27
C LYS A 305 -9.16 21.34 15.91
N GLN A 306 -9.99 20.55 16.59
CA GLN A 306 -11.00 21.13 17.45
C GLN A 306 -10.20 21.91 18.49
N GLU A 307 -10.17 23.23 18.34
CA GLU A 307 -9.77 24.08 19.44
C GLU A 307 -10.71 23.68 20.58
N VAL A 308 -10.13 23.03 21.59
CA VAL A 308 -10.82 22.83 22.85
C VAL A 308 -11.04 24.24 23.35
N VAL A 309 -12.21 24.80 23.05
CA VAL A 309 -12.71 25.99 23.69
C VAL A 309 -12.84 25.56 25.13
N SER A 310 -11.80 25.85 25.91
CA SER A 310 -11.87 25.76 27.35
C SER A 310 -12.92 26.79 27.74
N GLU A 311 -14.18 26.37 27.81
CA GLU A 311 -15.17 27.07 28.60
C GLU A 311 -14.58 27.11 30.00
N SER A 312 -14.00 28.27 30.34
CA SER A 312 -13.68 28.61 31.70
C SER A 312 -15.01 28.55 32.45
N VAL A 313 -15.27 27.42 33.09
CA VAL A 313 -16.30 27.29 34.10
C VAL A 313 -15.90 28.26 35.20
N ALA A 314 -16.39 29.48 35.08
CA ALA A 314 -16.34 30.48 36.14
C ALA A 314 -17.21 29.94 37.27
N ALA A 315 -16.53 29.55 38.36
CA ALA A 315 -17.13 29.34 39.67
C ALA A 315 -17.37 30.70 40.34
#